data_AF-A0AAW5QCX1-F1
#
_entry.id   AF-A0AAW5QCX1-F1
#
_cell.length_a   1.000
_cell.length_b   1.000
_cell.length_c   1.000
_cell.angle_alpha   90.00
_cell.angle_beta   90.00
_cell.angle_gamma   90.00
#
_symmetry.space_group_name_H-M   'P 1'
#
loop_
_entity.id
_entity.type
_entity.pdbx_description
1 polymer ?
#
loop_
_entity_poly.entity_id
_entity_poly.type
_entity_poly.pdbx_seq_one_letter_code
_entity_poly.pdbx_strand_id
1 'polypeptide(L)' 'MRARYDGAWELPLLGEVVAPSAVLVRPDGHVAWVGEGSTDGLDAALAKWCGTAAGRAGTVA' A
#
# COMPACT_ATOMS: atom_id res chain seq x y z
N MET A 1 1.32 -3.30 16.73
CA MET A 1 0.86 -4.65 16.32
C MET A 1 1.38 -4.94 14.91
N ARG A 2 1.71 -6.19 14.58
CA ARG A 2 2.03 -6.60 13.19
C ARG A 2 1.01 -7.66 12.78
N ALA A 3 0.23 -7.39 11.75
CA ALA A 3 -0.58 -8.42 11.10
C ALA A 3 0.33 -9.23 10.18
N ARG A 4 0.26 -10.56 10.25
CA ARG A 4 0.95 -11.48 9.35
C ARG A 4 -0.06 -12.52 8.88
N TYR A 5 0.05 -12.89 7.62
CA TYR A 5 -0.67 -14.02 7.05
C TYR A 5 0.32 -14.73 6.12
N ASP A 6 0.82 -15.87 6.57
CA ASP A 6 1.88 -16.63 5.91
C ASP A 6 1.32 -17.85 5.12
N GLY A 7 -0.02 -17.96 5.03
CA GLY A 7 -0.72 -19.01 4.29
C GLY A 7 -0.97 -18.63 2.83
N ALA A 8 -1.37 -19.62 2.03
CA ALA A 8 -1.84 -19.40 0.66
C ALA A 8 -3.06 -18.48 0.64
N TRP A 9 -3.15 -17.63 -0.38
CA TRP A 9 -4.30 -16.77 -0.61
C TRP A 9 -5.29 -17.53 -1.47
N GLU A 10 -6.27 -18.17 -0.85
CA GLU A 10 -7.31 -18.89 -1.60
C GLU A 10 -8.55 -18.04 -1.74
N LEU A 11 -8.96 -17.80 -2.98
CA LEU A 11 -10.22 -17.15 -3.29
C LEU A 11 -11.25 -18.21 -3.71
N PRO A 12 -12.50 -18.12 -3.22
CA PRO A 12 -13.57 -19.00 -3.70
C PRO A 12 -13.61 -18.98 -5.24
N LEU A 13 -13.70 -20.16 -5.84
CA LEU A 13 -13.73 -20.41 -7.29
C LEU A 13 -12.41 -20.21 -8.05
N LEU A 14 -11.52 -19.31 -7.60
CA LEU A 14 -10.25 -19.03 -8.27
C LEU A 14 -9.08 -19.89 -7.75
N GLY A 15 -9.23 -20.45 -6.55
CA GLY A 15 -8.15 -21.21 -5.90
C GLY A 15 -7.06 -20.27 -5.39
N GLU A 16 -5.83 -20.77 -5.34
CA GLU A 16 -4.67 -20.02 -4.88
C GLU A 16 -4.32 -18.86 -5.84
N VAL A 17 -4.15 -17.66 -5.28
CA VAL A 17 -3.68 -16.47 -5.98
C VAL A 17 -2.39 -15.96 -5.35
N VAL A 18 -1.55 -15.33 -6.17
CA VAL A 18 -0.31 -14.71 -5.67
C VAL A 18 -0.68 -13.47 -4.85
N ALA A 19 -0.10 -13.36 -3.66
CA ALA A 19 -0.27 -12.18 -2.83
C ALA A 19 0.45 -10.98 -3.46
N PRO A 20 -0.17 -9.78 -3.43
CA PRO A 20 0.51 -8.58 -3.88
C PRO A 20 1.76 -8.32 -3.02
N SER A 21 2.81 -7.78 -3.64
CA SER A 21 4.08 -7.50 -2.96
C SER A 21 3.95 -6.38 -1.92
N ALA A 22 3.05 -5.43 -2.17
CA ALA A 22 2.72 -4.36 -1.24
C ALA A 22 1.31 -3.82 -1.52
N VAL A 23 0.67 -3.25 -0.49
CA VAL A 23 -0.62 -2.56 -0.63
C VAL A 23 -0.65 -1.30 0.21
N LEU A 24 -1.29 -0.25 -0.30
CA LEU A 24 -1.65 0.93 0.48
C LEU A 24 -3.12 0.80 0.90
N VAL A 25 -3.37 0.69 2.20
CA VAL A 25 -4.72 0.56 2.76
C VAL A 25 -5.10 1.84 3.49
N ARG A 26 -6.28 2.37 3.19
CA ARG A 26 -6.83 3.56 3.83
C ARG A 26 -7.36 3.24 5.23
N PRO A 27 -7.56 4.26 6.10
CA PRO A 27 -8.16 4.06 7.42
C PRO A 27 -9.56 3.43 7.40
N ASP A 28 -10.29 3.56 6.29
CA ASP A 28 -11.61 2.95 6.06
C ASP A 28 -11.54 1.51 5.51
N GLY A 29 -10.35 0.92 5.45
CA GLY A 29 -10.13 -0.45 5.00
C GLY A 29 -10.07 -0.65 3.48
N HIS A 30 -10.24 0.40 2.67
CA HIS A 30 -10.14 0.27 1.21
C HIS A 30 -8.69 0.29 0.72
N VAL A 31 -8.40 -0.53 -0.28
CA VAL A 31 -7.10 -0.53 -0.97
C VAL A 31 -7.03 0.67 -1.93
N ALA A 32 -6.05 1.54 -1.72
CA ALA A 32 -5.80 2.74 -2.50
C ALA A 32 -4.74 2.54 -3.60
N TRP A 33 -3.88 1.52 -3.46
CA TRP A 33 -2.85 1.14 -4.43
C TRP A 33 -2.35 -0.29 -4.15
N VAL A 34 -1.93 -0.99 -5.21
CA VAL A 34 -1.36 -2.35 -5.16
C VAL A 34 -0.03 -2.35 -5.91
N GLY A 35 1.00 -2.92 -5.29
CA GLY A 35 2.32 -3.11 -5.89
C GLY A 35 2.54 -4.52 -6.37
N GLU A 36 2.80 -4.67 -7.67
CA GLU A 36 3.13 -5.93 -8.35
C GLU A 36 4.57 -5.87 -8.87
N GLY A 37 5.55 -5.84 -7.95
CA GLY A 37 6.98 -5.78 -8.30
C GLY A 37 7.53 -4.40 -8.70
N SER A 38 6.69 -3.36 -8.73
CA SER A 38 7.09 -1.97 -8.96
C SER A 38 6.39 -1.02 -7.97
N THR A 39 6.97 0.16 -7.76
CA THR A 39 6.37 1.28 -7.02
C THR A 39 5.68 2.29 -7.93
N ASP A 40 5.45 1.95 -9.21
CA ASP A 40 4.79 2.85 -10.15
C ASP A 40 3.42 3.33 -9.64
N GLY A 41 3.21 4.64 -9.69
CA GLY A 41 1.99 5.28 -9.20
C GLY A 41 1.84 5.35 -7.68
N LEU A 42 2.77 4.79 -6.89
CA LEU A 42 2.71 4.85 -5.43
C LEU A 42 2.75 6.29 -4.91
N ASP A 43 3.65 7.12 -5.43
CA ASP A 43 3.76 8.53 -5.02
C ASP A 43 2.49 9.33 -5.31
N ALA A 44 1.87 9.08 -6.47
CA ALA A 44 0.59 9.71 -6.84
C ALA A 44 -0.54 9.24 -5.92
N ALA A 45 -0.57 7.96 -5.55
CA ALA A 45 -1.54 7.42 -4.61
C ALA A 45 -1.35 8.01 -3.21
N LEU A 46 -0.11 8.12 -2.73
CA LEU A 46 0.23 8.77 -1.47
C LEU A 46 -0.18 10.24 -1.47
N ALA A 47 0.15 10.99 -2.51
CA ALA A 47 -0.25 12.39 -2.63
C ALA A 47 -1.78 12.57 -2.59
N LYS A 48 -2.52 11.66 -3.25
CA LYS A 48 -3.99 11.68 -3.29
C LYS A 48 -4.64 11.35 -1.94
N TRP A 49 -4.13 10.33 -1.25
CA TRP A 49 -4.82 9.75 -0.08
C TRP A 49 -4.20 10.15 1.26
N CYS A 50 -2.93 10.55 1.28
CA CYS A 50 -2.18 10.97 2.46
C CYS A 50 -1.76 12.44 2.42
N GLY A 51 -1.91 13.12 1.28
CA GLY A 51 -1.46 14.50 1.08
C GLY A 51 0.02 14.59 0.69
N THR A 52 0.54 15.82 0.56
CA THR A 52 1.94 16.05 0.21
C THR A 52 2.87 15.65 1.37
N ALA A 53 4.05 15.12 1.03
CA ALA A 53 5.06 14.83 2.02
C ALA A 53 5.45 16.13 2.76
N ALA A 54 5.30 16.14 4.09
CA ALA A 54 5.82 17.21 4.91
C ALA A 54 7.36 17.10 4.92
N GLY A 55 8.03 17.82 4.02
CA GLY A 55 9.46 18.03 4.12
C GLY A 55 9.76 18.64 5.49
N ARG A 56 10.72 18.07 6.24
CA ARG A 56 11.22 18.71 7.46
C ARG A 56 11.66 20.12 7.04
N ALA A 57 10.90 21.14 7.45
CA ALA A 57 11.24 22.53 7.23
C ALA A 57 12.54 22.78 7.99
N GLY A 58 13.67 22.62 7.30
CA GLY A 58 14.94 23.10 7.78
C GLY A 58 14.86 24.61 7.78
N THR A 59 14.64 25.20 8.96
CA THR A 59 15.08 26.56 9.20
C THR A 59 16.60 26.54 9.09
N VAL A 60 17.11 26.91 7.93
CA VAL A 60 18.47 27.46 7.85
C VAL A 60 18.35 28.90 8.35
N ALA A 61 18.98 29.15 9.50
CA ALA A 61 19.21 30.47 10.05
C ALA A 61 20.29 31.20 9.24
#